data_AF-A0A2V9I684-F1
#
_entry.id   AF-A0A2V9I684-F1
#
_cell.length_a   1.000
_cell.length_b   1.000
_cell.length_c   1.000
_cell.angle_alpha   90.00
_cell.angle_beta   90.00
_cell.angle_gamma   90.00
#
_symmetry.space_group_name_H-M   'P 1'
#
loop_
_entity.id
_entity.type
_entity.pdbx_description
1 polymer ?
#
loop_
_entity_poly.entity_id
_entity_poly.type
_entity_poly.pdbx_seq_one_letter_code
_entity_poly.pdbx_strand_id
1 'polypeptide(L)'
;QGWNWQGNPASTFGQFVDSLVAWYPYSGDQEAVQVVRSMLDHQLAHGTTPADWEWASVPYATTCDDQPEYGGCIQDMPREFLGGIETDKLGELGIGYVLFYEMTGERKYLDAAIHCAEALANHIRPGDATHTPWPFRVDARNGRVLGGHMHGNPNEVVDGEEYGGMIVAPVRLFDELIRLKDGDTTNFQKARGIAWKWILDHPMQNDRWSGYFEDVPKDTANLNQASPTMTAYYIMARENPETVDREWTNHVGHIIDWVRRSLGRGPYFGAWAIDEQGVPPDFAGCCSRAGLASDSSRWGAINAMYFEKTGDAQAREDAFRSLNYATYFAASDGKISCCGVGFAGQYWFDDGYADYIRNYLWAMGAVPDFAPIGQNHLMRSTSVVQKVVYDDRSVQYRTFDPAATEALRLHFKPARITAGDTVLSERNNLAEDGFTIQPLQGADFVVRVRHSSSGEVKVSAR
;
A
#
# COMPACT_ATOMS: atom_id res chain seq x y z
N GLN A 1 19.10 -7.06 -9.53
CA GLN A 1 17.93 -7.93 -9.59
C GLN A 1 18.33 -9.35 -9.29
N GLY A 2 17.44 -10.05 -8.60
CA GLY A 2 17.67 -11.28 -7.87
C GLY A 2 18.28 -12.42 -8.67
N TRP A 3 19.07 -13.23 -7.99
CA TRP A 3 19.74 -14.39 -8.58
C TRP A 3 18.83 -15.62 -8.63
N ASN A 4 17.79 -15.66 -7.81
CA ASN A 4 16.90 -16.82 -7.69
C ASN A 4 15.57 -16.66 -8.44
N TRP A 5 15.27 -15.50 -9.04
CA TRP A 5 13.95 -15.17 -9.62
C TRP A 5 12.77 -15.47 -8.68
N GLN A 6 13.03 -15.39 -7.37
CA GLN A 6 12.11 -15.78 -6.32
C GLN A 6 10.78 -15.02 -6.41
N GLY A 7 9.68 -15.73 -6.14
CA GLY A 7 8.40 -15.06 -5.92
C GLY A 7 8.39 -14.36 -4.56
N ASN A 8 7.66 -13.26 -4.45
CA ASN A 8 7.53 -12.43 -3.24
C ASN A 8 6.07 -12.33 -2.75
N PRO A 9 5.39 -13.47 -2.50
CA PRO A 9 3.94 -13.52 -2.37
C PRO A 9 3.38 -12.66 -1.22
N ALA A 10 4.12 -12.51 -0.11
CA ALA A 10 3.64 -11.66 0.98
C ALA A 10 3.50 -10.19 0.58
N SER A 11 4.49 -9.62 -0.10
CA SER A 11 4.39 -8.24 -0.60
C SER A 11 3.34 -8.16 -1.72
N THR A 12 3.46 -9.02 -2.74
CA THR A 12 2.55 -9.03 -3.89
C THR A 12 1.09 -9.15 -3.49
N PHE A 13 0.74 -10.10 -2.60
CA PHE A 13 -0.66 -10.29 -2.19
C PHE A 13 -1.16 -9.17 -1.29
N GLY A 14 -0.32 -8.64 -0.39
CA GLY A 14 -0.69 -7.45 0.41
C GLY A 14 -1.00 -6.24 -0.49
N GLN A 15 -0.18 -6.00 -1.51
CA GLN A 15 -0.40 -4.94 -2.49
C GLN A 15 -1.63 -5.18 -3.36
N PHE A 16 -1.90 -6.43 -3.77
CA PHE A 16 -3.12 -6.76 -4.51
C PHE A 16 -4.38 -6.51 -3.69
N VAL A 17 -4.34 -6.74 -2.37
CA VAL A 17 -5.47 -6.36 -1.51
C VAL A 17 -5.63 -4.85 -1.47
N ASP A 18 -4.55 -4.08 -1.22
CA ASP A 18 -4.58 -2.60 -1.25
C ASP A 18 -5.16 -2.06 -2.57
N SER A 19 -4.84 -2.70 -3.69
CA SER A 19 -5.43 -2.39 -4.99
C SER A 19 -6.88 -2.80 -5.09
N LEU A 20 -7.25 -3.98 -4.60
CA LEU A 20 -8.62 -4.47 -4.64
C LEU A 20 -9.57 -3.60 -3.82
N VAL A 21 -9.20 -3.17 -2.60
CA VAL A 21 -10.06 -2.29 -1.78
C VAL A 21 -10.33 -0.94 -2.44
N ALA A 22 -9.46 -0.47 -3.34
CA ALA A 22 -9.70 0.71 -4.14
C ALA A 22 -10.39 0.39 -5.49
N TRP A 23 -10.09 -0.76 -6.10
CA TRP A 23 -10.60 -1.16 -7.42
C TRP A 23 -12.05 -1.62 -7.38
N TYR A 24 -12.41 -2.44 -6.38
CA TYR A 24 -13.75 -2.97 -6.24
C TYR A 24 -14.81 -1.88 -6.13
N PRO A 25 -14.68 -0.85 -5.26
CA PRO A 25 -15.64 0.24 -5.26
C PRO A 25 -15.69 0.96 -6.61
N TYR A 26 -14.57 1.19 -7.28
CA TYR A 26 -14.52 1.87 -8.57
C TYR A 26 -15.24 1.09 -9.68
N SER A 27 -15.03 -0.23 -9.77
CA SER A 27 -15.42 -1.06 -10.92
C SER A 27 -16.65 -1.95 -10.69
N GLY A 28 -16.90 -2.36 -9.45
CA GLY A 28 -17.83 -3.45 -9.14
C GLY A 28 -17.33 -4.85 -9.55
N ASP A 29 -16.06 -5.00 -9.88
CA ASP A 29 -15.45 -6.23 -10.39
C ASP A 29 -15.36 -7.34 -9.31
N GLN A 30 -16.26 -8.31 -9.40
CA GLN A 30 -16.29 -9.47 -8.50
C GLN A 30 -15.22 -10.51 -8.85
N GLU A 31 -14.73 -10.55 -10.09
CA GLU A 31 -13.72 -11.52 -10.50
C GLU A 31 -12.40 -11.22 -9.79
N ALA A 32 -12.00 -9.95 -9.73
CA ALA A 32 -10.83 -9.51 -8.97
C ALA A 32 -10.89 -9.95 -7.49
N VAL A 33 -12.08 -9.89 -6.86
CA VAL A 33 -12.27 -10.35 -5.47
C VAL A 33 -11.99 -11.85 -5.34
N GLN A 34 -12.44 -12.67 -6.30
CA GLN A 34 -12.20 -14.12 -6.27
C GLN A 34 -10.75 -14.49 -6.59
N VAL A 35 -10.08 -13.73 -7.45
CA VAL A 35 -8.66 -13.94 -7.74
C VAL A 35 -7.82 -13.67 -6.50
N VAL A 36 -8.00 -12.51 -5.86
CA VAL A 36 -7.25 -12.18 -4.62
C VAL A 36 -7.57 -13.16 -3.50
N ARG A 37 -8.83 -13.58 -3.36
CA ARG A 37 -9.22 -14.67 -2.44
C ARG A 37 -8.38 -15.92 -2.65
N SER A 38 -8.23 -16.38 -3.89
CA SER A 38 -7.48 -17.60 -4.20
C SER A 38 -6.00 -17.48 -3.84
N MET A 39 -5.41 -16.28 -4.03
CA MET A 39 -4.03 -15.98 -3.63
C MET A 39 -3.85 -16.07 -2.11
N LEU A 40 -4.74 -15.42 -1.35
CA LEU A 40 -4.69 -15.42 0.11
C LEU A 40 -4.97 -16.80 0.70
N ASP A 41 -5.92 -17.54 0.11
CA ASP A 41 -6.20 -18.92 0.53
C ASP A 41 -5.01 -19.84 0.29
N HIS A 42 -4.31 -19.66 -0.84
CA HIS A 42 -3.07 -20.40 -1.12
C HIS A 42 -1.96 -20.05 -0.12
N GLN A 43 -1.75 -18.76 0.17
CA GLN A 43 -0.77 -18.31 1.16
C GLN A 43 -1.04 -18.91 2.56
N LEU A 44 -2.30 -18.93 3.00
CA LEU A 44 -2.67 -19.51 4.29
C LEU A 44 -2.42 -21.02 4.33
N ALA A 45 -2.68 -21.73 3.23
CA ALA A 45 -2.53 -23.17 3.14
C ALA A 45 -1.07 -23.63 2.96
N HIS A 46 -0.25 -22.85 2.23
CA HIS A 46 1.06 -23.29 1.72
C HIS A 46 2.22 -22.34 2.04
N GLY A 47 1.95 -21.24 2.75
CA GLY A 47 2.94 -20.17 2.95
C GLY A 47 2.95 -19.59 4.35
N THR A 48 2.61 -20.38 5.36
CA THR A 48 2.55 -19.95 6.76
C THR A 48 3.53 -20.76 7.62
N THR A 49 4.28 -20.10 8.50
CA THR A 49 5.23 -20.76 9.40
C THR A 49 4.53 -21.68 10.40
N PRO A 50 5.18 -22.78 10.83
CA PRO A 50 4.66 -23.63 11.90
C PRO A 50 4.35 -22.87 13.20
N ALA A 51 3.30 -23.30 13.89
CA ALA A 51 2.79 -22.62 15.09
C ALA A 51 3.70 -22.75 16.33
N ASP A 52 4.70 -23.63 16.30
CA ASP A 52 5.66 -23.88 17.39
C ASP A 52 7.00 -23.16 17.19
N TRP A 53 7.11 -22.30 16.18
CA TRP A 53 8.30 -21.49 15.90
C TRP A 53 8.29 -20.17 16.67
N GLU A 54 9.46 -19.54 16.82
CA GLU A 54 9.58 -18.22 17.46
C GLU A 54 8.71 -17.16 16.75
N TRP A 55 8.70 -17.18 15.41
CA TRP A 55 7.75 -16.45 14.58
C TRP A 55 6.66 -17.41 14.09
N ALA A 56 5.70 -17.69 14.98
CA ALA A 56 4.63 -18.65 14.75
C ALA A 56 3.51 -18.11 13.85
N SER A 57 3.00 -18.96 12.95
CA SER A 57 1.79 -18.70 12.16
C SER A 57 1.80 -17.41 11.33
N VAL A 58 2.98 -17.02 10.82
CA VAL A 58 3.18 -15.82 9.99
C VAL A 58 3.51 -16.19 8.54
N PRO A 59 3.24 -15.32 7.56
CA PRO A 59 3.53 -15.62 6.17
C PRO A 59 5.03 -15.69 5.89
N TYR A 60 5.43 -16.67 5.08
CA TYR A 60 6.72 -16.62 4.39
C TYR A 60 6.72 -15.50 3.35
N ALA A 61 7.83 -14.77 3.28
CA ALA A 61 8.00 -13.64 2.38
C ALA A 61 8.30 -14.06 0.93
N THR A 62 8.98 -15.19 0.76
CA THR A 62 9.54 -15.62 -0.53
C THR A 62 9.19 -17.07 -0.88
N THR A 63 9.28 -17.38 -2.18
CA THR A 63 9.19 -18.75 -2.69
C THR A 63 10.17 -18.95 -3.85
N CYS A 64 10.65 -20.18 -4.01
CA CYS A 64 11.43 -20.55 -5.18
C CYS A 64 10.53 -20.74 -6.42
N ASP A 65 11.10 -20.57 -7.61
CA ASP A 65 10.42 -20.80 -8.89
C ASP A 65 9.64 -22.11 -8.93
N ASP A 66 8.40 -22.02 -9.41
CA ASP A 66 7.47 -23.13 -9.61
C ASP A 66 7.23 -24.02 -8.36
N GLN A 67 7.46 -23.50 -7.15
CA GLN A 67 7.18 -24.23 -5.91
C GLN A 67 5.78 -23.88 -5.35
N PRO A 68 4.94 -24.89 -5.04
CA PRO A 68 3.64 -24.66 -4.43
C PRO A 68 3.74 -24.28 -2.95
N GLU A 69 4.77 -24.78 -2.25
CA GLU A 69 5.06 -24.48 -0.84
C GLU A 69 6.04 -23.31 -0.76
N TYR A 70 5.73 -22.30 0.06
CA TYR A 70 6.56 -21.11 0.22
C TYR A 70 7.56 -21.24 1.38
N GLY A 71 8.51 -20.31 1.46
CA GLY A 71 9.50 -20.22 2.55
C GLY A 71 10.94 -20.56 2.17
N GLY A 72 11.22 -20.72 0.87
CA GLY A 72 12.56 -20.92 0.32
C GLY A 72 13.00 -19.76 -0.59
N CYS A 73 14.25 -19.81 -1.04
CA CYS A 73 14.86 -18.81 -1.94
C CYS A 73 14.85 -17.37 -1.37
N ILE A 74 14.99 -17.23 -0.06
CA ILE A 74 15.29 -15.92 0.52
C ILE A 74 16.68 -15.44 0.05
N GLN A 75 16.78 -14.16 -0.29
CA GLN A 75 18.01 -13.56 -0.79
C GLN A 75 19.13 -13.63 0.25
N ASP A 76 20.38 -13.72 -0.23
CA ASP A 76 21.61 -13.86 0.54
C ASP A 76 21.73 -15.13 1.41
N MET A 77 20.77 -16.05 1.28
CA MET A 77 20.84 -17.39 1.88
C MET A 77 21.02 -18.46 0.81
N PRO A 78 21.58 -19.63 1.17
CA PRO A 78 21.58 -20.79 0.28
C PRO A 78 20.16 -21.17 -0.16
N ARG A 79 20.01 -21.66 -1.39
CA ARG A 79 18.71 -21.95 -2.00
C ARG A 79 17.89 -22.97 -1.20
N GLU A 80 18.58 -23.89 -0.53
CA GLU A 80 18.03 -24.92 0.36
C GLU A 80 17.61 -24.40 1.73
N PHE A 81 17.95 -23.17 2.08
CA PHE A 81 17.54 -22.57 3.34
C PHE A 81 16.04 -22.33 3.33
N LEU A 82 15.35 -22.99 4.27
CA LEU A 82 13.94 -22.79 4.55
C LEU A 82 13.79 -22.06 5.87
N GLY A 83 12.77 -21.20 5.97
CA GLY A 83 12.38 -20.58 7.22
C GLY A 83 12.70 -19.09 7.35
N GLY A 84 13.25 -18.47 6.31
CA GLY A 84 13.50 -17.04 6.30
C GLY A 84 12.21 -16.24 6.09
N ILE A 85 12.06 -15.15 6.85
CA ILE A 85 10.99 -14.17 6.66
C ILE A 85 11.58 -12.76 6.54
N GLU A 86 10.80 -11.87 5.94
CA GLU A 86 11.05 -10.43 5.91
C GLU A 86 10.00 -9.73 6.78
N THR A 87 10.44 -9.03 7.82
CA THR A 87 9.54 -8.62 8.92
C THR A 87 8.58 -7.49 8.52
N ASP A 88 8.94 -6.66 7.54
CA ASP A 88 8.03 -5.66 6.98
C ASP A 88 6.91 -6.33 6.16
N LYS A 89 7.19 -7.46 5.48
CA LYS A 89 6.21 -8.20 4.68
C LYS A 89 5.13 -8.86 5.51
N LEU A 90 5.43 -9.20 6.77
CA LEU A 90 4.41 -9.58 7.76
C LEU A 90 3.42 -8.44 7.99
N GLY A 91 3.92 -7.20 8.02
CA GLY A 91 3.10 -6.00 8.10
C GLY A 91 2.27 -5.78 6.84
N GLU A 92 2.88 -5.90 5.65
CA GLU A 92 2.21 -5.69 4.36
C GLU A 92 1.09 -6.69 4.11
N LEU A 93 1.35 -7.99 4.26
CA LEU A 93 0.32 -8.99 4.08
C LEU A 93 -0.65 -9.01 5.26
N GLY A 94 -0.18 -8.74 6.48
CA GLY A 94 -1.03 -8.64 7.66
C GLY A 94 -2.11 -7.56 7.50
N ILE A 95 -1.76 -6.35 7.05
CA ILE A 95 -2.79 -5.33 6.75
C ILE A 95 -3.70 -5.79 5.60
N GLY A 96 -3.16 -6.45 4.57
CA GLY A 96 -3.96 -7.06 3.51
C GLY A 96 -5.01 -8.05 4.05
N TYR A 97 -4.65 -8.91 4.99
CA TYR A 97 -5.60 -9.83 5.61
C TYR A 97 -6.72 -9.10 6.39
N VAL A 98 -6.41 -8.01 7.10
CA VAL A 98 -7.45 -7.20 7.79
C VAL A 98 -8.41 -6.59 6.78
N LEU A 99 -7.88 -5.92 5.74
CA LEU A 99 -8.68 -5.28 4.71
C LEU A 99 -9.56 -6.28 3.95
N PHE A 100 -9.04 -7.49 3.70
CA PHE A 100 -9.80 -8.55 3.05
C PHE A 100 -10.87 -9.16 3.97
N TYR A 101 -10.61 -9.25 5.28
CA TYR A 101 -11.63 -9.56 6.27
C TYR A 101 -12.75 -8.51 6.27
N GLU A 102 -12.43 -7.22 6.26
CA GLU A 102 -13.45 -6.17 6.21
C GLU A 102 -14.30 -6.23 4.94
N MET A 103 -13.68 -6.58 3.80
CA MET A 103 -14.39 -6.77 2.53
C MET A 103 -15.35 -7.96 2.54
N THR A 104 -14.93 -9.09 3.13
CA THR A 104 -15.60 -10.39 2.96
C THR A 104 -16.38 -10.88 4.19
N GLY A 105 -15.99 -10.42 5.38
CA GLY A 105 -16.45 -10.92 6.68
C GLY A 105 -15.82 -12.25 7.12
N GLU A 106 -14.84 -12.79 6.38
CA GLU A 106 -14.27 -14.11 6.68
C GLU A 106 -13.18 -14.06 7.75
N ARG A 107 -13.54 -14.53 8.94
CA ARG A 107 -12.71 -14.47 10.15
C ARG A 107 -11.30 -15.07 9.99
N LYS A 108 -11.12 -16.09 9.13
CA LYS A 108 -9.81 -16.72 8.89
C LYS A 108 -8.71 -15.72 8.48
N TYR A 109 -9.07 -14.66 7.76
CA TYR A 109 -8.12 -13.62 7.39
C TYR A 109 -7.80 -12.71 8.58
N LEU A 110 -8.80 -12.32 9.38
CA LEU A 110 -8.55 -11.55 10.60
C LEU A 110 -7.67 -12.31 11.59
N ASP A 111 -7.91 -13.62 11.77
CA ASP A 111 -7.07 -14.44 12.66
C ASP A 111 -5.61 -14.50 12.16
N ALA A 112 -5.40 -14.61 10.85
CA ALA A 112 -4.06 -14.54 10.26
C ALA A 112 -3.38 -13.16 10.46
N ALA A 113 -4.14 -12.08 10.32
CA ALA A 113 -3.65 -10.73 10.61
C ALA A 113 -3.24 -10.55 12.07
N ILE A 114 -4.02 -11.11 13.01
CA ILE A 114 -3.72 -11.08 14.44
C ILE A 114 -2.41 -11.84 14.72
N HIS A 115 -2.19 -13.02 14.13
CA HIS A 115 -0.92 -13.73 14.28
C HIS A 115 0.28 -12.90 13.78
N CYS A 116 0.16 -12.23 12.63
CA CYS A 116 1.19 -11.30 12.15
C CYS A 116 1.48 -10.19 13.17
N ALA A 117 0.42 -9.56 13.70
CA ALA A 117 0.55 -8.46 14.66
C ALA A 117 1.13 -8.91 16.00
N GLU A 118 0.73 -10.07 16.51
CA GLU A 118 1.27 -10.65 17.75
C GLU A 118 2.75 -10.99 17.59
N ALA A 119 3.14 -11.62 16.48
CA ALA A 119 4.55 -11.91 16.20
C ALA A 119 5.38 -10.61 16.14
N LEU A 120 4.90 -9.59 15.42
CA LEU A 120 5.57 -8.28 15.36
C LEU A 120 5.63 -7.61 16.75
N ALA A 121 4.53 -7.60 17.50
CA ALA A 121 4.48 -6.97 18.82
C ALA A 121 5.38 -7.66 19.85
N ASN A 122 5.56 -8.98 19.77
CA ASN A 122 6.45 -9.74 20.65
C ASN A 122 7.94 -9.48 20.37
N HIS A 123 8.27 -9.09 19.13
CA HIS A 123 9.66 -8.89 18.68
C HIS A 123 10.06 -7.42 18.50
N ILE A 124 9.19 -6.48 18.87
CA ILE A 124 9.47 -5.04 18.75
C ILE A 124 10.63 -4.62 19.66
N ARG A 125 11.59 -3.89 19.10
CA ARG A 125 12.60 -3.12 19.84
C ARG A 125 12.53 -1.64 19.48
N PRO A 126 13.10 -0.73 20.30
CA PRO A 126 13.11 0.71 20.00
C PRO A 126 13.76 1.08 18.66
N GLY A 127 14.81 0.36 18.26
CA GLY A 127 15.66 0.72 17.12
C GLY A 127 16.51 1.97 17.38
N ASP A 128 17.36 2.30 16.40
CA ASP A 128 18.17 3.52 16.33
C ASP A 128 18.50 3.86 14.86
N ALA A 129 19.46 4.75 14.62
CA ALA A 129 19.85 5.19 13.26
C ALA A 129 20.50 4.08 12.40
N THR A 130 20.85 2.94 13.00
CA THR A 130 21.48 1.78 12.36
C THR A 130 20.77 0.45 12.64
N HIS A 131 19.70 0.45 13.46
CA HIS A 131 18.87 -0.72 13.74
C HIS A 131 17.40 -0.37 13.59
N THR A 132 16.66 -1.10 12.75
CA THR A 132 15.20 -0.95 12.65
C THR A 132 14.49 -1.60 13.84
N PRO A 133 13.21 -1.24 14.12
CA PRO A 133 12.44 -1.82 15.21
C PRO A 133 12.25 -3.34 15.11
N TRP A 134 12.41 -3.88 13.89
CA TRP A 134 12.63 -5.28 13.60
C TRP A 134 13.77 -5.41 12.58
N PRO A 135 14.66 -6.40 12.69
CA PRO A 135 15.60 -6.73 11.63
C PRO A 135 14.85 -7.01 10.32
N PHE A 136 15.41 -6.63 9.17
CA PHE A 136 14.76 -6.82 7.88
C PHE A 136 14.50 -8.31 7.60
N ARG A 137 15.51 -9.18 7.82
CA ARG A 137 15.38 -10.63 7.66
C ARG A 137 15.74 -11.42 8.92
N VAL A 138 14.93 -12.42 9.23
CA VAL A 138 15.13 -13.31 10.38
C VAL A 138 14.79 -14.77 10.03
N ASP A 139 15.42 -15.69 10.74
CA ASP A 139 15.05 -17.10 10.78
C ASP A 139 13.82 -17.24 11.69
N ALA A 140 12.67 -17.56 11.09
CA ALA A 140 11.41 -17.64 11.81
C ALA A 140 11.41 -18.71 12.92
N ARG A 141 12.27 -19.74 12.84
CA ARG A 141 12.33 -20.82 13.83
C ARG A 141 12.80 -20.35 15.20
N ASN A 142 13.78 -19.45 15.22
CA ASN A 142 14.55 -19.13 16.42
C ASN A 142 14.83 -17.62 16.59
N GLY A 143 14.32 -16.78 15.68
CA GLY A 143 14.49 -15.32 15.73
C GLY A 143 15.89 -14.83 15.39
N ARG A 144 16.81 -15.70 14.93
CA ARG A 144 18.16 -15.30 14.54
C ARG A 144 18.10 -14.34 13.35
N VAL A 145 18.76 -13.19 13.48
CA VAL A 145 18.92 -12.25 12.36
C VAL A 145 19.68 -12.93 11.22
N LEU A 146 19.12 -12.86 10.02
CA LEU A 146 19.76 -13.42 8.83
C LEU A 146 20.73 -12.41 8.23
N GLY A 147 21.78 -12.94 7.64
CA GLY A 147 22.82 -12.21 6.94
C GLY A 147 23.84 -13.23 6.44
N GLY A 148 24.36 -13.06 5.24
CA GLY A 148 25.23 -14.05 4.66
C GLY A 148 25.75 -13.69 3.28
N HIS A 149 26.47 -14.64 2.70
CA HIS A 149 26.83 -14.66 1.30
C HIS A 149 26.18 -15.88 0.65
N MET A 150 25.78 -15.75 -0.60
CA MET A 150 25.13 -16.81 -1.39
C MET A 150 25.89 -18.17 -1.41
N HIS A 151 27.19 -18.17 -1.16
CA HIS A 151 28.04 -19.38 -1.10
C HIS A 151 28.64 -19.64 0.30
N GLY A 152 28.19 -18.91 1.31
CA GLY A 152 28.60 -19.05 2.70
C GLY A 152 27.88 -20.19 3.41
N ASN A 153 28.35 -20.52 4.61
CA ASN A 153 27.67 -21.48 5.47
C ASN A 153 26.31 -20.92 5.92
N PRO A 154 25.17 -21.61 5.68
CA PRO A 154 23.83 -21.11 6.07
C PRO A 154 23.66 -20.89 7.59
N ASN A 155 24.52 -21.53 8.39
CA ASN A 155 24.52 -21.39 9.85
C ASN A 155 25.42 -20.26 10.36
N GLU A 156 26.17 -19.61 9.48
CA GLU A 156 26.96 -18.42 9.82
C GLU A 156 26.10 -17.17 9.62
N VAL A 157 26.20 -16.19 10.52
CA VAL A 157 25.61 -14.87 10.33
C VAL A 157 26.76 -13.94 9.97
N VAL A 158 26.86 -13.58 8.69
CA VAL A 158 27.82 -12.57 8.23
C VAL A 158 27.04 -11.32 7.94
N ASP A 159 27.35 -10.23 8.65
CA ASP A 159 26.70 -8.93 8.49
C ASP A 159 25.16 -9.01 8.51
N GLY A 160 24.55 -9.36 9.66
CA GLY A 160 23.10 -9.48 9.83
C GLY A 160 22.28 -8.27 9.35
N GLU A 161 21.10 -8.50 8.79
CA GLU A 161 20.18 -7.49 8.24
C GLU A 161 19.38 -6.77 9.33
N GLU A 162 20.11 -6.12 10.25
CA GLU A 162 19.57 -5.38 11.38
C GLU A 162 18.82 -4.09 11.02
N TYR A 163 18.98 -3.62 9.78
CA TYR A 163 18.40 -2.38 9.27
C TYR A 163 17.69 -2.63 7.95
N GLY A 164 16.42 -2.23 7.90
CA GLY A 164 15.65 -2.09 6.68
C GLY A 164 14.18 -2.45 6.85
N GLY A 165 13.48 -2.51 5.74
CA GLY A 165 12.06 -2.83 5.64
C GLY A 165 11.16 -1.59 5.62
N MET A 166 9.96 -1.75 5.06
CA MET A 166 8.91 -0.75 5.11
C MET A 166 8.17 -0.77 6.46
N ILE A 167 8.79 -0.19 7.49
CA ILE A 167 8.29 -0.21 8.89
C ILE A 167 6.87 0.38 9.05
N VAL A 168 6.43 1.24 8.13
CA VAL A 168 5.07 1.78 8.17
C VAL A 168 3.99 0.73 7.90
N ALA A 169 4.31 -0.40 7.25
CA ALA A 169 3.34 -1.48 7.02
C ALA A 169 2.88 -2.16 8.33
N PRO A 170 3.78 -2.59 9.24
CA PRO A 170 3.39 -2.97 10.61
C PRO A 170 2.59 -1.91 11.35
N VAL A 171 2.94 -0.62 11.21
CA VAL A 171 2.19 0.49 11.83
C VAL A 171 0.75 0.55 11.33
N ARG A 172 0.53 0.37 10.02
CA ARG A 172 -0.82 0.27 9.42
C ARG A 172 -1.61 -0.91 10.00
N LEU A 173 -1.00 -2.10 10.06
CA LEU A 173 -1.63 -3.30 10.61
C LEU A 173 -2.10 -3.07 12.06
N PHE A 174 -1.23 -2.53 12.91
CA PHE A 174 -1.61 -2.26 14.30
C PHE A 174 -2.75 -1.26 14.41
N ASP A 175 -2.71 -0.15 13.66
CA ASP A 175 -3.77 0.86 13.72
C ASP A 175 -5.14 0.28 13.35
N GLU A 176 -5.22 -0.58 12.32
CA GLU A 176 -6.48 -1.23 11.95
C GLU A 176 -6.96 -2.24 13.00
N LEU A 177 -6.09 -3.09 13.55
CA LEU A 177 -6.49 -4.02 14.62
C LEU A 177 -6.92 -3.30 15.91
N ILE A 178 -6.28 -2.18 16.24
CA ILE A 178 -6.67 -1.31 17.35
C ILE A 178 -8.06 -0.70 17.10
N ARG A 179 -8.33 -0.26 15.87
CA ARG A 179 -9.65 0.27 15.47
C ARG A 179 -10.73 -0.81 15.59
N LEU A 180 -10.45 -2.02 15.11
CA LEU A 180 -11.36 -3.17 15.18
C LEU A 180 -11.53 -3.72 16.61
N LYS A 181 -10.61 -3.38 17.53
CA LYS A 181 -10.56 -3.87 18.91
C LYS A 181 -10.40 -5.39 19.01
N ASP A 182 -9.58 -5.97 18.14
CA ASP A 182 -9.33 -7.41 18.09
C ASP A 182 -7.83 -7.74 18.34
N GLY A 183 -7.56 -8.91 18.90
CA GLY A 183 -6.23 -9.30 19.42
C GLY A 183 -5.77 -8.52 20.65
N ASP A 184 -4.47 -8.58 20.95
CA ASP A 184 -3.85 -7.87 22.07
C ASP A 184 -3.61 -6.38 21.76
N THR A 185 -4.71 -5.63 21.73
CA THR A 185 -4.68 -4.20 21.40
C THR A 185 -3.78 -3.36 22.30
N THR A 186 -3.53 -3.78 23.54
CA THR A 186 -2.63 -3.07 24.46
C THR A 186 -1.18 -3.19 23.97
N ASN A 187 -0.74 -4.40 23.63
CA ASN A 187 0.59 -4.59 23.07
C ASN A 187 0.71 -4.03 21.64
N PHE A 188 -0.35 -4.08 20.83
CA PHE A 188 -0.37 -3.44 19.51
C PHE A 188 -0.19 -1.93 19.61
N GLN A 189 -0.86 -1.26 20.54
CA GLN A 189 -0.69 0.19 20.78
C GLN A 189 0.75 0.53 21.16
N LYS A 190 1.37 -0.28 22.03
CA LYS A 190 2.77 -0.12 22.42
C LYS A 190 3.71 -0.31 21.22
N ALA A 191 3.57 -1.40 20.48
CA ALA A 191 4.43 -1.72 19.34
C ALA A 191 4.31 -0.66 18.23
N ARG A 192 3.08 -0.25 17.91
CA ARG A 192 2.78 0.86 17.00
C ARG A 192 3.45 2.15 17.43
N GLY A 193 3.35 2.51 18.71
CA GLY A 193 3.96 3.71 19.27
C GLY A 193 5.48 3.71 19.12
N ILE A 194 6.13 2.58 19.38
CA ILE A 194 7.58 2.42 19.22
C ILE A 194 7.99 2.54 17.76
N ALA A 195 7.36 1.77 16.87
CA ALA A 195 7.70 1.77 15.44
C ALA A 195 7.45 3.14 14.77
N TRP A 196 6.32 3.79 15.08
CA TRP A 196 6.03 5.12 14.55
C TRP A 196 6.99 6.18 15.06
N LYS A 197 7.35 6.13 16.35
CA LYS A 197 8.37 7.02 16.90
C LYS A 197 9.72 6.85 16.19
N TRP A 198 10.13 5.61 15.93
CA TRP A 198 11.38 5.34 15.21
C TRP A 198 11.36 5.96 13.80
N ILE A 199 10.25 5.84 13.05
CA ILE A 199 10.11 6.45 11.71
C ILE A 199 10.33 7.98 11.78
N LEU A 200 9.67 8.65 12.73
CA LEU A 200 9.77 10.10 12.89
C LEU A 200 11.15 10.57 13.36
N ASP A 201 11.80 9.82 14.26
CA ASP A 201 13.08 10.19 14.85
C ASP A 201 14.28 9.87 13.92
N HIS A 202 14.13 8.93 12.99
CA HIS A 202 15.24 8.42 12.17
C HIS A 202 15.06 8.65 10.66
N PRO A 203 14.40 7.78 9.88
CA PRO A 203 14.40 7.92 8.42
C PRO A 203 13.73 9.22 7.95
N MET A 204 12.80 9.80 8.73
CA MET A 204 12.26 11.14 8.44
C MET A 204 13.29 12.27 8.62
N GLN A 205 14.32 12.08 9.44
CA GLN A 205 15.34 13.09 9.74
C GLN A 205 16.60 12.94 8.88
N ASN A 206 16.90 11.72 8.42
CA ASN A 206 18.18 11.40 7.78
C ASN A 206 18.05 10.75 6.40
N ASP A 207 16.83 10.60 5.89
CA ASP A 207 16.50 10.02 4.58
C ASP A 207 17.01 8.59 4.35
N ARG A 208 17.32 7.85 5.41
CA ARG A 208 17.79 6.45 5.30
C ARG A 208 16.63 5.49 5.11
N TRP A 209 16.05 5.52 3.93
CA TRP A 209 15.00 4.60 3.50
C TRP A 209 15.61 3.40 2.77
N SER A 210 16.16 2.43 3.50
CA SER A 210 16.88 1.28 2.91
C SER A 210 16.23 -0.06 3.27
N GLY A 211 16.53 -1.10 2.49
CA GLY A 211 15.98 -2.45 2.63
C GLY A 211 14.49 -2.48 2.37
N TYR A 212 14.06 -3.12 1.29
CA TYR A 212 12.62 -3.29 1.03
C TYR A 212 12.37 -4.39 0.01
N PHE A 213 13.11 -4.36 -1.09
CA PHE A 213 12.97 -5.33 -2.16
C PHE A 213 13.64 -6.65 -1.80
N GLU A 214 12.90 -7.74 -1.94
CA GLU A 214 13.33 -9.07 -1.53
C GLU A 214 14.47 -9.61 -2.39
N ASP A 215 14.56 -9.20 -3.64
CA ASP A 215 15.48 -9.72 -4.66
C ASP A 215 16.84 -8.99 -4.66
N VAL A 216 17.05 -8.09 -3.69
CA VAL A 216 18.24 -7.24 -3.59
C VAL A 216 19.15 -7.75 -2.49
N PRO A 217 20.45 -7.98 -2.79
CA PRO A 217 21.44 -8.26 -1.76
C PRO A 217 21.49 -7.14 -0.72
N LYS A 218 21.82 -7.48 0.52
CA LYS A 218 21.97 -6.50 1.60
C LYS A 218 22.88 -5.35 1.19
N ASP A 219 22.32 -4.14 1.18
CA ASP A 219 23.07 -2.89 1.07
C ASP A 219 22.31 -1.75 1.76
N THR A 220 22.76 -1.33 2.95
CA THR A 220 22.13 -0.24 3.69
C THR A 220 22.32 1.15 3.04
N ALA A 221 23.21 1.26 2.05
CA ALA A 221 23.39 2.47 1.26
C ALA A 221 22.42 2.53 0.07
N ASN A 222 21.80 1.42 -0.30
CA ASN A 222 20.80 1.38 -1.35
C ASN A 222 19.45 1.85 -0.79
N LEU A 223 19.03 3.04 -1.22
CA LEU A 223 17.83 3.72 -0.73
C LEU A 223 16.69 3.54 -1.74
N ASN A 224 15.46 3.37 -1.25
CA ASN A 224 14.26 3.17 -2.08
C ASN A 224 13.21 4.27 -1.86
N GLN A 225 12.28 4.38 -2.81
CA GLN A 225 11.16 5.32 -2.71
C GLN A 225 9.89 4.70 -2.10
N ALA A 226 9.77 3.37 -2.01
CA ALA A 226 8.57 2.71 -1.52
C ALA A 226 8.29 3.02 -0.05
N SER A 227 9.29 2.83 0.83
CA SER A 227 9.17 3.11 2.26
C SER A 227 8.75 4.56 2.57
N PRO A 228 9.37 5.62 1.99
CA PRO A 228 8.98 7.00 2.28
C PRO A 228 7.62 7.35 1.67
N THR A 229 7.32 6.91 0.44
CA THR A 229 6.02 7.23 -0.18
C THR A 229 4.85 6.54 0.51
N MET A 230 5.00 5.29 0.95
CA MET A 230 3.99 4.62 1.77
C MET A 230 3.88 5.22 3.18
N THR A 231 4.95 5.83 3.71
CA THR A 231 4.89 6.64 4.93
C THR A 231 4.05 7.90 4.73
N ALA A 232 4.24 8.58 3.59
CA ALA A 232 3.41 9.73 3.20
C ALA A 232 1.94 9.33 2.97
N TYR A 233 1.68 8.19 2.32
CA TYR A 233 0.34 7.63 2.16
C TYR A 233 -0.34 7.42 3.52
N TYR A 234 0.35 6.73 4.44
CA TYR A 234 -0.15 6.50 5.79
C TYR A 234 -0.57 7.81 6.46
N ILE A 235 0.29 8.83 6.46
CA ILE A 235 -0.03 10.14 7.05
C ILE A 235 -1.28 10.76 6.40
N MET A 236 -1.33 10.82 5.08
CA MET A 236 -2.37 11.56 4.34
C MET A 236 -3.69 10.81 4.16
N ALA A 237 -3.70 9.48 4.29
CA ALA A 237 -4.92 8.67 4.19
C ALA A 237 -5.93 8.94 5.32
N ARG A 238 -5.50 9.63 6.40
CA ARG A 238 -6.36 10.04 7.51
C ARG A 238 -7.18 11.27 7.15
N GLU A 239 -8.35 11.41 7.79
CA GLU A 239 -9.11 12.66 7.73
C GLU A 239 -8.25 13.84 8.23
N ASN A 240 -7.60 13.63 9.39
CA ASN A 240 -6.76 14.60 10.11
C ASN A 240 -5.30 14.08 10.25
N PRO A 241 -4.40 14.39 9.31
CA PRO A 241 -3.00 13.92 9.34
C PRO A 241 -2.22 14.32 10.60
N GLU A 242 -2.55 15.46 11.22
CA GLU A 242 -1.93 15.98 12.44
C GLU A 242 -2.09 15.08 13.67
N THR A 243 -3.00 14.11 13.61
CA THR A 243 -3.21 13.10 14.67
C THR A 243 -2.05 12.12 14.78
N VAL A 244 -1.30 11.92 13.70
CA VAL A 244 -0.11 11.04 13.69
C VAL A 244 1.17 11.81 13.47
N ASP A 245 1.12 12.97 12.82
CA ASP A 245 2.28 13.81 12.58
C ASP A 245 1.91 15.30 12.56
N ARG A 246 2.29 16.04 13.60
CA ARG A 246 1.97 17.49 13.70
C ARG A 246 2.68 18.34 12.65
N GLU A 247 3.80 17.86 12.11
CA GLU A 247 4.60 18.54 11.10
C GLU A 247 4.37 17.95 9.71
N TRP A 248 3.26 17.21 9.52
CA TRP A 248 3.02 16.39 8.33
C TRP A 248 3.21 17.13 7.01
N THR A 249 2.80 18.40 6.91
CA THR A 249 2.97 19.16 5.66
C THR A 249 4.43 19.28 5.29
N ASN A 250 5.31 19.56 6.26
CA ASN A 250 6.75 19.66 6.06
C ASN A 250 7.36 18.29 5.78
N HIS A 251 7.00 17.26 6.56
CA HIS A 251 7.54 15.91 6.40
C HIS A 251 7.14 15.28 5.05
N VAL A 252 5.86 15.37 4.66
CA VAL A 252 5.40 14.84 3.37
C VAL A 252 5.95 15.65 2.21
N GLY A 253 5.99 16.98 2.31
CA GLY A 253 6.63 17.83 1.30
C GLY A 253 8.12 17.47 1.10
N HIS A 254 8.85 17.26 2.20
CA HIS A 254 10.24 16.80 2.17
C HIS A 254 10.37 15.43 1.51
N ILE A 255 9.51 14.45 1.83
CA ILE A 255 9.50 13.13 1.17
C ILE A 255 9.31 13.27 -0.34
N ILE A 256 8.30 14.04 -0.78
CA ILE A 256 8.02 14.25 -2.21
C ILE A 256 9.26 14.82 -2.92
N ASP A 257 9.87 15.84 -2.32
CA ASP A 257 11.06 16.51 -2.85
C ASP A 257 12.31 15.63 -2.82
N TRP A 258 12.50 14.85 -1.77
CA TRP A 258 13.64 13.93 -1.63
C TRP A 258 13.55 12.82 -2.68
N VAL A 259 12.39 12.15 -2.81
CA VAL A 259 12.19 11.10 -3.81
C VAL A 259 12.47 11.63 -5.22
N ARG A 260 11.95 12.81 -5.56
CA ARG A 260 12.21 13.45 -6.86
C ARG A 260 13.68 13.78 -7.06
N ARG A 261 14.37 14.35 -6.08
CA ARG A 261 15.76 14.79 -6.24
C ARG A 261 16.75 13.63 -6.27
N SER A 262 16.49 12.58 -5.50
CA SER A 262 17.38 11.44 -5.37
C SER A 262 17.10 10.38 -6.43
N LEU A 263 15.82 10.02 -6.65
CA LEU A 263 15.45 8.89 -7.50
C LEU A 263 14.69 9.34 -8.77
N GLY A 264 14.55 10.65 -8.99
CA GLY A 264 13.85 11.19 -10.15
C GLY A 264 14.67 11.14 -11.45
N ARG A 265 13.96 10.84 -12.53
CA ARG A 265 14.41 10.90 -13.92
C ARG A 265 13.60 11.95 -14.67
N GLY A 266 14.28 12.70 -15.55
CA GLY A 266 13.65 13.71 -16.40
C GLY A 266 14.00 15.16 -16.01
N PRO A 267 13.09 16.13 -16.29
CA PRO A 267 11.70 15.93 -16.67
C PRO A 267 11.51 15.40 -18.11
N TYR A 268 10.55 14.51 -18.31
CA TYR A 268 10.12 14.01 -19.62
C TYR A 268 8.79 14.65 -20.00
N PHE A 269 8.80 15.61 -20.93
CA PHE A 269 7.61 16.40 -21.27
C PHE A 269 6.96 17.06 -20.03
N GLY A 270 7.80 17.45 -19.06
CA GLY A 270 7.39 18.03 -17.78
C GLY A 270 7.04 17.01 -16.68
N ALA A 271 6.98 15.71 -16.98
CA ALA A 271 6.75 14.68 -15.97
C ALA A 271 8.05 14.24 -15.29
N TRP A 272 7.97 13.89 -14.01
CA TRP A 272 9.04 13.18 -13.31
C TRP A 272 8.74 11.69 -13.32
N ALA A 273 9.68 10.91 -13.84
CA ALA A 273 9.67 9.46 -13.63
C ALA A 273 10.54 9.14 -12.41
N ILE A 274 10.27 8.03 -11.74
CA ILE A 274 10.95 7.69 -10.48
C ILE A 274 11.57 6.30 -10.63
N ASP A 275 12.84 6.18 -10.24
CA ASP A 275 13.54 4.90 -10.11
C ASP A 275 13.14 4.18 -8.83
N GLU A 276 13.28 2.86 -8.84
CA GLU A 276 12.88 1.96 -7.75
C GLU A 276 13.70 2.22 -6.48
N GLN A 277 15.03 2.26 -6.66
CA GLN A 277 16.04 2.33 -5.62
C GLN A 277 17.40 2.72 -6.20
N GLY A 278 18.29 3.29 -5.41
CA GLY A 278 19.64 3.63 -5.84
C GLY A 278 20.58 4.00 -4.69
N VAL A 279 21.89 3.95 -4.97
CA VAL A 279 22.96 4.25 -4.00
C VAL A 279 23.48 5.68 -4.22
N PRO A 280 23.61 6.52 -3.18
CA PRO A 280 24.24 7.84 -3.28
C PRO A 280 25.71 7.78 -3.75
N PRO A 281 26.27 8.86 -4.34
CA PRO A 281 25.61 10.14 -4.61
C PRO A 281 24.84 10.17 -5.93
N ASP A 282 25.09 9.19 -6.81
CA ASP A 282 24.57 9.21 -8.19
C ASP A 282 23.14 8.68 -8.28
N PHE A 283 22.71 7.87 -7.30
CA PHE A 283 21.41 7.20 -7.26
C PHE A 283 21.07 6.53 -8.60
N ALA A 284 22.09 6.04 -9.31
CA ALA A 284 21.91 5.34 -10.57
C ALA A 284 21.23 4.01 -10.26
N GLY A 285 19.91 4.03 -10.35
CA GLY A 285 19.04 3.02 -9.78
C GLY A 285 18.53 1.97 -10.73
N CYS A 286 18.00 0.91 -10.13
CA CYS A 286 17.18 -0.05 -10.85
C CYS A 286 15.92 0.66 -11.40
N CYS A 287 15.46 0.33 -12.60
CA CYS A 287 16.03 -0.59 -13.58
C CYS A 287 16.04 -0.05 -15.00
N SER A 288 15.54 1.17 -15.17
CA SER A 288 15.29 1.73 -16.48
C SER A 288 15.77 3.17 -16.57
N ARG A 289 16.15 3.58 -17.78
CA ARG A 289 16.42 5.00 -18.07
C ARG A 289 15.15 5.84 -18.12
N ALA A 290 13.98 5.20 -18.04
CA ALA A 290 12.67 5.83 -18.05
C ALA A 290 12.01 5.88 -16.66
N GLY A 291 12.69 5.45 -15.59
CA GLY A 291 12.05 5.15 -14.30
C GLY A 291 11.14 3.91 -14.38
N LEU A 292 10.35 3.68 -13.33
CA LEU A 292 9.41 2.55 -13.26
C LEU A 292 7.95 3.02 -13.25
N ALA A 293 7.06 2.18 -13.76
CA ALA A 293 5.64 2.46 -13.89
C ALA A 293 4.95 2.63 -12.53
N SER A 294 5.07 1.62 -11.66
CA SER A 294 4.58 1.60 -10.27
C SER A 294 5.07 2.82 -9.51
N ASP A 295 6.37 3.04 -9.49
CA ASP A 295 6.98 4.07 -8.64
C ASP A 295 6.69 5.50 -9.12
N SER A 296 6.71 5.72 -10.43
CA SER A 296 6.31 7.01 -11.01
C SER A 296 4.83 7.31 -10.72
N SER A 297 3.96 6.30 -10.83
CA SER A 297 2.54 6.44 -10.51
C SER A 297 2.31 6.66 -9.01
N ARG A 298 3.07 5.98 -8.13
CA ARG A 298 2.99 6.12 -6.67
C ARG A 298 3.37 7.53 -6.24
N TRP A 299 4.49 8.04 -6.72
CA TRP A 299 4.89 9.43 -6.46
C TRP A 299 3.84 10.43 -6.97
N GLY A 300 3.24 10.18 -8.14
CA GLY A 300 2.12 10.97 -8.65
C GLY A 300 0.88 10.93 -7.75
N ALA A 301 0.53 9.77 -7.21
CA ALA A 301 -0.59 9.60 -6.28
C ALA A 301 -0.36 10.32 -4.95
N ILE A 302 0.85 10.25 -4.39
CA ILE A 302 1.24 11.01 -3.19
C ILE A 302 1.12 12.52 -3.44
N ASN A 303 1.55 13.01 -4.59
CA ASN A 303 1.35 14.41 -4.98
C ASN A 303 -0.14 14.79 -5.09
N ALA A 304 -0.99 13.90 -5.64
CA ALA A 304 -2.43 14.13 -5.72
C ALA A 304 -3.08 14.24 -4.33
N MET A 305 -2.71 13.35 -3.41
CA MET A 305 -3.17 13.40 -2.02
C MET A 305 -2.66 14.64 -1.28
N TYR A 306 -1.41 15.04 -1.53
CA TYR A 306 -0.83 16.25 -0.94
C TYR A 306 -1.57 17.50 -1.43
N PHE A 307 -1.87 17.59 -2.73
CA PHE A 307 -2.70 18.66 -3.28
C PHE A 307 -4.10 18.68 -2.64
N GLU A 308 -4.75 17.53 -2.47
CA GLU A 308 -6.06 17.48 -1.83
C GLU A 308 -6.03 18.11 -0.43
N LYS A 309 -4.99 17.82 0.36
CA LYS A 309 -4.88 18.29 1.74
C LYS A 309 -4.39 19.73 1.87
N THR A 310 -3.62 20.24 0.91
CA THR A 310 -2.93 21.54 1.02
C THR A 310 -3.38 22.60 0.02
N GLY A 311 -3.97 22.19 -1.10
CA GLY A 311 -4.23 23.05 -2.25
C GLY A 311 -2.99 23.38 -3.09
N ASP A 312 -1.84 22.71 -2.89
CA ASP A 312 -0.61 22.97 -3.63
C ASP A 312 -0.75 22.70 -5.14
N ALA A 313 -0.73 23.77 -5.94
CA ALA A 313 -0.93 23.68 -7.38
C ALA A 313 0.21 22.96 -8.13
N GLN A 314 1.44 23.01 -7.61
CA GLN A 314 2.56 22.29 -8.22
C GLN A 314 2.41 20.79 -7.98
N ALA A 315 1.99 20.37 -6.79
CA ALA A 315 1.70 18.97 -6.50
C ALA A 315 0.59 18.43 -7.42
N ARG A 316 -0.46 19.22 -7.69
CA ARG A 316 -1.50 18.83 -8.66
C ARG A 316 -0.91 18.62 -10.07
N GLU A 317 -0.03 19.50 -10.51
CA GLU A 317 0.60 19.43 -11.84
C GLU A 317 1.56 18.25 -11.95
N ASP A 318 2.38 18.04 -10.93
CA ASP A 318 3.31 16.91 -10.83
C ASP A 318 2.57 15.58 -10.83
N ALA A 319 1.47 15.48 -10.05
CA ALA A 319 0.57 14.33 -10.07
C ALA A 319 0.02 14.07 -11.48
N PHE A 320 -0.57 15.08 -12.12
CA PHE A 320 -1.15 14.95 -13.44
C PHE A 320 -0.10 14.46 -14.46
N ARG A 321 1.08 15.07 -14.50
CA ARG A 321 2.11 14.74 -15.49
C ARG A 321 2.71 13.37 -15.26
N SER A 322 3.06 13.02 -14.02
CA SER A 322 3.69 11.73 -13.71
C SER A 322 2.73 10.55 -13.87
N LEU A 323 1.45 10.71 -13.51
CA LEU A 323 0.43 9.68 -13.75
C LEU A 323 0.21 9.45 -15.25
N ASN A 324 0.15 10.52 -16.05
CA ASN A 324 0.07 10.41 -17.52
C ASN A 324 1.33 9.76 -18.10
N TYR A 325 2.52 10.14 -17.63
CA TYR A 325 3.77 9.53 -18.09
C TYR A 325 3.81 8.03 -17.80
N ALA A 326 3.39 7.61 -16.60
CA ALA A 326 3.36 6.21 -16.21
C ALA A 326 2.41 5.36 -17.09
N THR A 327 1.47 5.96 -17.84
CA THR A 327 0.64 5.22 -18.81
C THR A 327 1.41 4.75 -20.05
N TYR A 328 2.57 5.33 -20.37
CA TYR A 328 3.40 4.86 -21.50
C TYR A 328 3.99 3.45 -21.28
N PHE A 329 3.93 2.95 -20.04
CA PHE A 329 4.36 1.60 -19.69
C PHE A 329 3.26 0.56 -19.94
N ALA A 330 2.02 0.99 -20.19
CA ALA A 330 0.90 0.13 -20.53
C ALA A 330 0.92 -0.24 -22.02
N ALA A 331 0.94 -1.53 -22.33
CA ALA A 331 0.76 -2.05 -23.68
C ALA A 331 -0.72 -2.04 -24.09
N SER A 332 -1.00 -2.07 -25.40
CA SER A 332 -2.36 -2.07 -25.92
C SER A 332 -3.19 -3.32 -25.56
N ASP A 333 -2.54 -4.39 -25.10
CA ASP A 333 -3.17 -5.62 -24.62
C ASP A 333 -3.40 -5.63 -23.10
N GLY A 334 -3.20 -4.49 -22.42
CA GLY A 334 -3.44 -4.33 -20.99
C GLY A 334 -2.29 -4.77 -20.09
N LYS A 335 -1.20 -5.31 -20.64
CA LYS A 335 -0.01 -5.63 -19.85
C LYS A 335 0.74 -4.36 -19.48
N ILE A 336 1.17 -4.26 -18.24
CA ILE A 336 1.95 -3.12 -17.76
C ILE A 336 3.39 -3.55 -17.57
N SER A 337 4.30 -2.88 -18.26
CA SER A 337 5.73 -3.11 -18.02
C SER A 337 6.18 -2.40 -16.75
N CYS A 338 6.93 -3.08 -15.87
CA CYS A 338 7.56 -2.41 -14.71
C CYS A 338 8.51 -1.31 -15.16
N CYS A 339 9.29 -1.59 -16.20
CA CYS A 339 10.58 -0.97 -16.44
C CYS A 339 10.72 -0.44 -17.89
N GLY A 340 9.64 -0.48 -18.67
CA GLY A 340 9.59 0.00 -20.03
C GLY A 340 10.24 -0.92 -21.06
N VAL A 341 10.17 -0.51 -22.32
CA VAL A 341 10.68 -1.30 -23.45
C VAL A 341 12.21 -1.36 -23.43
N GLY A 342 12.75 -2.57 -23.60
CA GLY A 342 14.19 -2.79 -23.77
C GLY A 342 14.93 -3.20 -22.49
N PHE A 343 14.23 -3.26 -21.35
CA PHE A 343 14.70 -3.97 -20.17
C PHE A 343 14.41 -5.49 -20.32
N ALA A 344 15.22 -6.36 -19.72
CA ALA A 344 14.94 -7.80 -19.69
C ALA A 344 14.07 -8.11 -18.46
N GLY A 345 13.03 -8.94 -18.57
CA GLY A 345 12.11 -9.18 -17.45
C GLY A 345 11.14 -8.01 -17.21
N GLN A 346 10.50 -7.53 -18.27
CA GLN A 346 9.69 -6.31 -18.28
C GLN A 346 8.40 -6.39 -17.46
N TYR A 347 7.97 -7.58 -17.07
CA TYR A 347 6.69 -7.84 -16.44
C TYR A 347 6.92 -8.49 -15.08
N TRP A 348 6.60 -7.73 -14.04
CA TRP A 348 6.67 -8.12 -12.64
C TRP A 348 5.28 -7.86 -12.04
N PHE A 349 4.73 -8.80 -11.26
CA PHE A 349 3.28 -8.80 -10.95
C PHE A 349 2.88 -7.71 -9.94
N ASP A 350 3.65 -7.58 -8.87
CA ASP A 350 3.64 -6.46 -7.94
C ASP A 350 3.81 -5.12 -8.67
N ASP A 351 4.88 -4.90 -9.43
CA ASP A 351 5.15 -3.59 -10.03
C ASP A 351 4.19 -3.23 -11.16
N GLY A 352 3.89 -4.19 -12.03
CA GLY A 352 3.06 -3.96 -13.20
C GLY A 352 1.56 -3.92 -12.88
N TYR A 353 1.11 -4.64 -11.85
CA TYR A 353 -0.33 -4.82 -11.62
C TYR A 353 -0.73 -4.41 -10.21
N ALA A 354 -0.12 -4.99 -9.17
CA ALA A 354 -0.54 -4.75 -7.81
C ALA A 354 -0.27 -3.30 -7.40
N ASP A 355 0.97 -2.84 -7.32
CA ASP A 355 1.28 -1.47 -6.93
C ASP A 355 0.84 -0.43 -7.96
N TYR A 356 0.95 -0.72 -9.25
CA TYR A 356 0.63 0.24 -10.31
C TYR A 356 -0.81 0.78 -10.21
N ILE A 357 -1.81 -0.11 -10.13
CA ILE A 357 -3.22 0.29 -10.28
C ILE A 357 -3.75 1.07 -9.06
N ARG A 358 -3.34 0.72 -7.83
CA ARG A 358 -3.78 1.44 -6.61
C ARG A 358 -3.46 2.93 -6.69
N ASN A 359 -2.32 3.28 -7.28
CA ASN A 359 -1.87 4.66 -7.35
C ASN A 359 -2.83 5.53 -8.18
N TYR A 360 -3.34 5.02 -9.30
CA TYR A 360 -4.36 5.73 -10.08
C TYR A 360 -5.67 5.88 -9.31
N LEU A 361 -6.09 4.84 -8.59
CA LEU A 361 -7.32 4.85 -7.82
C LEU A 361 -7.25 5.84 -6.66
N TRP A 362 -6.13 5.87 -5.93
CA TRP A 362 -5.87 6.87 -4.88
C TRP A 362 -5.85 8.29 -5.44
N ALA A 363 -5.16 8.49 -6.58
CA ALA A 363 -5.08 9.80 -7.23
C ALA A 363 -6.45 10.30 -7.70
N MET A 364 -7.26 9.45 -8.31
CA MET A 364 -8.62 9.83 -8.71
C MET A 364 -9.56 10.00 -7.49
N GLY A 365 -9.30 9.32 -6.39
CA GLY A 365 -9.98 9.56 -5.11
C GLY A 365 -9.67 10.94 -4.52
N ALA A 366 -8.41 11.37 -4.59
CA ALA A 366 -7.95 12.67 -4.12
C ALA A 366 -8.33 13.82 -5.07
N VAL A 367 -8.23 13.58 -6.38
CA VAL A 367 -8.54 14.53 -7.46
C VAL A 367 -9.54 13.90 -8.43
N PRO A 368 -10.85 13.93 -8.10
CA PRO A 368 -11.89 13.31 -8.93
C PRO A 368 -11.95 13.81 -10.38
N ASP A 369 -11.40 14.99 -10.68
CA ASP A 369 -11.24 15.52 -12.04
C ASP A 369 -10.46 14.55 -12.95
N PHE A 370 -9.54 13.76 -12.39
CA PHE A 370 -8.70 12.82 -13.14
C PHE A 370 -9.45 11.56 -13.59
N ALA A 371 -10.61 11.27 -13.02
CA ALA A 371 -11.42 10.11 -13.43
C ALA A 371 -12.05 10.30 -14.83
N PRO A 372 -12.49 9.21 -15.49
CA PRO A 372 -13.17 9.29 -16.78
C PRO A 372 -14.44 10.16 -16.74
N ILE A 373 -14.66 10.95 -17.81
CA ILE A 373 -15.85 11.79 -17.97
C ILE A 373 -17.05 10.92 -18.39
N GLY A 374 -18.24 11.21 -17.84
CA GLY A 374 -19.49 10.57 -18.26
C GLY A 374 -19.71 9.16 -17.71
N GLN A 375 -19.00 8.79 -16.64
CA GLN A 375 -19.15 7.49 -15.97
C GLN A 375 -19.50 7.69 -14.49
N ASN A 376 -20.14 6.68 -13.87
CA ASN A 376 -20.47 6.67 -12.45
C ASN A 376 -19.47 5.79 -11.71
N HIS A 377 -18.73 6.36 -10.74
CA HIS A 377 -17.77 5.62 -9.91
C HIS A 377 -17.73 6.14 -8.47
N LEU A 378 -17.66 5.22 -7.52
CA LEU A 378 -17.22 5.44 -6.16
C LEU A 378 -15.69 5.42 -6.18
N MET A 379 -15.10 6.61 -6.03
CA MET A 379 -13.67 6.82 -6.20
C MET A 379 -12.85 6.51 -4.95
N ARG A 380 -13.43 6.74 -3.76
CA ARG A 380 -12.79 6.48 -2.46
C ARG A 380 -13.82 6.37 -1.35
N SER A 381 -13.53 5.56 -0.34
CA SER A 381 -14.25 5.52 0.95
C SER A 381 -13.24 5.48 2.10
N THR A 382 -13.62 6.00 3.26
CA THR A 382 -12.86 5.84 4.53
C THR A 382 -13.13 4.50 5.22
N SER A 383 -14.03 3.67 4.69
CA SER A 383 -14.29 2.31 5.15
C SER A 383 -14.28 1.34 3.97
N VAL A 384 -13.95 0.08 4.22
CA VAL A 384 -13.90 -0.92 3.13
C VAL A 384 -15.30 -1.12 2.54
N VAL A 385 -15.42 -0.95 1.21
CA VAL A 385 -16.67 -1.18 0.49
C VAL A 385 -16.84 -2.68 0.23
N GLN A 386 -17.90 -3.26 0.80
CA GLN A 386 -18.25 -4.68 0.69
C GLN A 386 -19.16 -4.99 -0.50
N LYS A 387 -19.92 -3.99 -0.94
CA LYS A 387 -20.83 -4.12 -2.08
C LYS A 387 -20.90 -2.82 -2.84
N VAL A 388 -20.90 -2.88 -4.16
CA VAL A 388 -21.27 -1.75 -5.02
C VAL A 388 -22.07 -2.25 -6.23
N VAL A 389 -23.08 -1.48 -6.63
CA VAL A 389 -23.91 -1.71 -7.81
C VAL A 389 -24.12 -0.39 -8.53
N TYR A 390 -23.83 -0.40 -9.82
CA TYR A 390 -23.98 0.74 -10.72
C TYR A 390 -25.19 0.58 -11.62
N ASP A 391 -25.91 1.68 -11.81
CA ASP A 391 -26.96 1.88 -12.80
C ASP A 391 -26.72 3.25 -13.48
N ASP A 392 -27.44 3.56 -14.56
CA ASP A 392 -27.37 4.84 -15.28
C ASP A 392 -27.69 6.03 -14.35
N ARG A 393 -28.62 5.84 -13.41
CA ARG A 393 -29.10 6.92 -12.52
C ARG A 393 -29.06 6.58 -11.04
N SER A 394 -28.32 5.54 -10.68
CA SER A 394 -28.11 5.23 -9.26
C SER A 394 -26.79 4.53 -9.00
N VAL A 395 -26.26 4.75 -7.81
CA VAL A 395 -25.15 3.99 -7.23
C VAL A 395 -25.61 3.51 -5.87
N GLN A 396 -25.49 2.21 -5.62
CA GLN A 396 -25.82 1.60 -4.33
C GLN A 396 -24.57 0.91 -3.80
N TYR A 397 -24.23 1.14 -2.54
CA TYR A 397 -23.06 0.50 -1.94
C TYR A 397 -23.27 0.17 -0.46
N ARG A 398 -22.42 -0.71 0.06
CA ARG A 398 -22.34 -1.05 1.48
C ARG A 398 -20.90 -0.96 1.97
N THR A 399 -20.64 -0.19 3.02
CA THR A 399 -19.35 -0.13 3.72
C THR A 399 -19.31 -1.12 4.89
N PHE A 400 -18.09 -1.50 5.32
CA PHE A 400 -17.86 -2.32 6.50
C PHE A 400 -18.28 -1.60 7.78
N ASP A 401 -17.82 -0.35 7.95
CA ASP A 401 -18.21 0.50 9.07
C ASP A 401 -19.53 1.23 8.77
N PRO A 402 -20.41 1.39 9.77
CA PRO A 402 -21.60 2.22 9.62
C PRO A 402 -21.29 3.71 9.48
N ALA A 403 -20.09 4.13 9.92
CA ALA A 403 -19.61 5.49 9.84
C ALA A 403 -18.48 5.60 8.81
N ALA A 404 -18.72 6.34 7.72
CA ALA A 404 -17.73 6.53 6.67
C ALA A 404 -17.96 7.83 5.88
N THR A 405 -17.00 8.15 5.03
CA THR A 405 -17.07 9.23 4.05
C THR A 405 -16.58 8.76 2.69
N GLU A 406 -17.40 8.99 1.67
CA GLU A 406 -17.14 8.57 0.29
C GLU A 406 -16.99 9.77 -0.63
N ALA A 407 -16.18 9.60 -1.68
CA ALA A 407 -16.13 10.48 -2.83
C ALA A 407 -16.58 9.70 -4.07
N LEU A 408 -17.57 10.24 -4.78
CA LEU A 408 -18.09 9.70 -6.03
C LEU A 408 -17.90 10.72 -7.15
N ARG A 409 -17.70 10.22 -8.37
CA ARG A 409 -17.90 10.99 -9.61
C ARG A 409 -19.08 10.38 -10.34
N LEU A 410 -20.08 11.21 -10.65
CA LEU A 410 -21.34 10.77 -11.25
C LEU A 410 -21.64 11.59 -12.51
N HIS A 411 -22.17 10.96 -13.54
CA HIS A 411 -22.64 11.64 -14.75
C HIS A 411 -24.07 12.18 -14.62
N PHE A 412 -24.67 12.10 -13.43
CA PHE A 412 -25.99 12.62 -13.12
C PHE A 412 -25.98 13.41 -11.82
N LYS A 413 -26.87 14.40 -11.70
CA LYS A 413 -27.08 15.13 -10.44
C LYS A 413 -27.94 14.29 -9.49
N PRO A 414 -27.46 13.93 -8.28
CA PRO A 414 -28.30 13.26 -7.29
C PRO A 414 -29.51 14.10 -6.91
N ALA A 415 -30.65 13.42 -6.71
CA ALA A 415 -31.87 14.01 -6.18
C ALA A 415 -32.23 13.47 -4.81
N ARG A 416 -31.80 12.24 -4.50
CA ARG A 416 -32.01 11.60 -3.21
C ARG A 416 -30.81 10.73 -2.85
N ILE A 417 -30.25 10.97 -1.66
CA ILE A 417 -29.22 10.14 -1.06
C ILE A 417 -29.74 9.62 0.28
N THR A 418 -29.59 8.33 0.53
CA THR A 418 -30.00 7.70 1.81
C THR A 418 -28.89 6.87 2.41
N ALA A 419 -28.81 6.84 3.73
CA ALA A 419 -28.02 5.88 4.53
C ALA A 419 -29.01 5.05 5.38
N GLY A 420 -29.20 3.78 5.01
CA GLY A 420 -30.33 2.97 5.48
C GLY A 420 -31.67 3.67 5.17
N ASP A 421 -32.52 3.81 6.19
CA ASP A 421 -33.80 4.51 6.09
C ASP A 421 -33.68 6.04 6.17
N THR A 422 -32.51 6.56 6.50
CA THR A 422 -32.28 8.00 6.71
C THR A 422 -32.02 8.70 5.39
N VAL A 423 -32.80 9.74 5.07
CA VAL A 423 -32.52 10.64 3.95
C VAL A 423 -31.45 11.66 4.37
N LEU A 424 -30.36 11.71 3.63
CA LEU A 424 -29.28 12.68 3.86
C LEU A 424 -29.62 14.02 3.21
N SER A 425 -29.17 15.10 3.84
CA SER A 425 -29.36 16.47 3.36
C SER A 425 -28.09 17.00 2.69
N GLU A 426 -28.26 17.83 1.66
CA GLU A 426 -27.17 18.59 1.07
C GLU A 426 -26.62 19.60 2.10
N ARG A 427 -25.30 19.70 2.21
CA ARG A 427 -24.58 20.55 3.16
C ARG A 427 -23.47 21.34 2.46
N ASN A 428 -22.95 22.36 3.14
CA ASN A 428 -21.79 23.13 2.68
C ASN A 428 -20.45 22.43 2.97
N ASN A 429 -20.43 21.53 3.96
CA ASN A 429 -19.29 20.71 4.35
C ASN A 429 -19.78 19.40 4.98
N LEU A 430 -18.85 18.49 5.27
CA LEU A 430 -19.12 17.17 5.85
C LEU A 430 -18.68 17.07 7.32
N ALA A 431 -18.90 18.10 8.13
CA ALA A 431 -18.71 18.00 9.58
C ALA A 431 -19.77 17.12 10.26
N GLU A 432 -20.91 16.90 9.60
CA GLU A 432 -22.04 16.08 10.05
C GLU A 432 -22.57 15.25 8.87
N ASP A 433 -23.36 14.21 9.17
CA ASP A 433 -24.00 13.33 8.16
C ASP A 433 -24.71 14.13 7.07
N GLY A 434 -24.47 13.84 5.80
CA GLY A 434 -24.99 14.62 4.70
C GLY A 434 -24.19 14.41 3.43
N PHE A 435 -24.39 15.27 2.45
CA PHE A 435 -23.59 15.23 1.22
C PHE A 435 -23.28 16.62 0.68
N THR A 436 -22.21 16.72 -0.11
CA THR A 436 -21.90 17.89 -0.92
C THR A 436 -21.98 17.52 -2.40
N ILE A 437 -22.36 18.48 -3.25
CA ILE A 437 -22.35 18.33 -4.71
C ILE A 437 -21.51 19.44 -5.31
N GLN A 438 -20.54 19.07 -6.12
CA GLN A 438 -19.73 20.00 -6.91
C GLN A 438 -19.87 19.65 -8.40
N PRO A 439 -20.37 20.55 -9.25
CA PRO A 439 -20.40 20.32 -10.69
C PRO A 439 -18.99 20.31 -11.27
N LEU A 440 -18.74 19.42 -12.23
CA LEU A 440 -17.50 19.32 -13.00
C LEU A 440 -17.71 19.73 -14.46
N GLN A 441 -16.61 19.81 -15.20
CA GLN A 441 -16.67 19.87 -16.66
C GLN A 441 -17.36 18.62 -17.21
N GLY A 442 -18.06 18.75 -18.35
CA GLY A 442 -18.75 17.62 -19.00
C GLY A 442 -20.11 17.24 -18.40
N ALA A 443 -20.68 18.06 -17.51
CA ALA A 443 -21.94 17.80 -16.80
C ALA A 443 -21.90 16.66 -15.76
N ASP A 444 -20.70 16.21 -15.39
CA ASP A 444 -20.47 15.33 -14.24
C ASP A 444 -20.56 16.09 -12.91
N PHE A 445 -20.62 15.34 -11.81
CA PHE A 445 -20.67 15.85 -10.44
C PHE A 445 -19.70 15.07 -9.56
N VAL A 446 -18.92 15.77 -8.75
CA VAL A 446 -18.31 15.18 -7.55
C VAL A 446 -19.35 15.23 -6.45
N VAL A 447 -19.61 14.08 -5.85
CA VAL A 447 -20.51 13.94 -4.72
C VAL A 447 -19.73 13.36 -3.58
N ARG A 448 -19.66 14.07 -2.45
CA ARG A 448 -19.08 13.52 -1.23
C ARG A 448 -20.17 13.23 -0.23
N VAL A 449 -20.18 12.05 0.35
CA VAL A 449 -21.24 11.59 1.27
C VAL A 449 -20.60 11.28 2.61
N ARG A 450 -21.19 11.73 3.72
CA ARG A 450 -20.85 11.32 5.08
C ARG A 450 -22.06 10.68 5.73
N HIS A 451 -21.86 9.55 6.36
CA HIS A 451 -22.89 8.85 7.13
C HIS A 451 -22.28 8.29 8.41
N SER A 452 -23.07 8.17 9.48
CA SER A 452 -22.61 7.66 10.78
C SER A 452 -23.41 6.45 11.31
N SER A 453 -24.61 6.22 10.78
CA SER A 453 -25.60 5.30 11.36
C SER A 453 -25.83 4.02 10.56
N SER A 454 -25.47 4.00 9.28
CA SER A 454 -25.67 2.85 8.40
C SER A 454 -24.63 2.87 7.29
N GLY A 455 -24.05 1.70 7.00
CA GLY A 455 -23.15 1.53 5.85
C GLY A 455 -23.89 1.31 4.53
N GLU A 456 -25.21 1.13 4.54
CA GLU A 456 -26.00 0.94 3.30
C GLU A 456 -26.39 2.28 2.69
N VAL A 457 -25.71 2.67 1.60
CA VAL A 457 -25.93 3.96 0.94
C VAL A 457 -26.53 3.79 -0.44
N LYS A 458 -27.51 4.63 -0.77
CA LYS A 458 -28.09 4.74 -2.11
C LYS A 458 -28.07 6.19 -2.58
N VAL A 459 -27.40 6.42 -3.70
CA VAL A 459 -27.39 7.69 -4.43
C VAL A 459 -28.25 7.52 -5.68
N SER A 460 -29.24 8.39 -5.90
CA SER A 460 -30.14 8.27 -7.04
C SER A 460 -30.58 9.62 -7.60
N ALA A 461 -30.80 9.67 -8.92
CA ALA A 461 -31.50 10.76 -9.58
C ALA A 461 -33.01 10.72 -9.28
N ARG A 462 -33.76 11.71 -9.79
CA ARG A 462 -35.23 11.70 -9.76
C ARG A 462 -35.82 10.62 -10.64
#